data_AF-A0A973PX38-F1
#
_entry.id   AF-A0A973PX38-F1
#
_cell.length_a   1.000
_cell.length_b   1.000
_cell.length_c   1.000
_cell.angle_alpha   90.00
_cell.angle_beta   90.00
_cell.angle_gamma   90.00
#
_symmetry.space_group_name_H-M   'P 1'
#
loop_
_entity.id
_entity.type
_entity.pdbx_description
1 polymer ?
#
loop_
_entity_poly.entity_id
_entity_poly.type
_entity_poly.pdbx_seq_one_letter_code
_entity_poly.pdbx_strand_id
1 'polypeptide(L)'
;MSLEVLQRQAAAGASPEESAAWAARMLDGAEEGCLDEDVRQMAVRVASGTVVHAGPTTVDSPRMRGARLLAALLLALPGEGVHLLTPTEASAEAEARAARQLYRPLGVTVGVLRTDMSPPERRAAYACDITIGTYTCFGTDRLHDPQALDIADRTRGDAPAAVICDTDQVLIRNHNNRLCLKREGPPPPPALLRGAARHAAGMVEGRDFTAAADQGLPPITAHGRKALHDTFGVVHPTSLSTLLLEKRVAEALLARSALRGKDYDLADSQVVRRGSSRLPDGIPFVGGLRQAIEAKEG
;
A
#
# COMPACT_ATOMS: atom_id res chain seq x y z
N MET A 1 20.48 -33.75 1.04
CA MET A 1 19.71 -33.68 -0.23
C MET A 1 19.29 -32.24 -0.43
N SER A 2 19.43 -31.68 -1.64
CA SER A 2 19.24 -30.25 -1.93
C SER A 2 17.80 -29.92 -2.38
N LEU A 3 17.45 -28.63 -2.36
CA LEU A 3 16.19 -28.10 -2.93
C LEU A 3 15.91 -28.62 -4.34
N GLU A 4 16.93 -28.71 -5.19
CA GLU A 4 16.81 -29.22 -6.57
C GLU A 4 16.19 -30.62 -6.66
N VAL A 5 16.43 -31.48 -5.65
CA VAL A 5 15.84 -32.83 -5.64
C VAL A 5 14.33 -32.75 -5.42
N LEU A 6 13.87 -31.92 -4.48
CA LEU A 6 12.45 -31.70 -4.22
C LEU A 6 11.77 -31.07 -5.44
N GLN A 7 12.42 -30.10 -6.09
CA GLN A 7 11.90 -29.45 -7.30
C GLN A 7 11.73 -30.46 -8.45
N ARG A 8 12.71 -31.34 -8.68
CA ARG A 8 12.60 -32.40 -9.69
C ARG A 8 11.46 -33.36 -9.42
N GLN A 9 11.25 -33.72 -8.15
CA GLN A 9 10.16 -34.62 -7.77
C GLN A 9 8.78 -33.96 -7.94
N ALA A 10 8.65 -32.69 -7.53
CA ALA A 10 7.43 -31.92 -7.77
C ALA A 10 7.13 -31.78 -9.27
N ALA A 11 8.15 -31.48 -10.08
CA ALA A 11 8.02 -31.41 -11.54
C ALA A 11 7.66 -32.77 -12.18
N ALA A 12 8.01 -33.88 -11.53
CA ALA A 12 7.63 -35.24 -11.96
C ALA A 12 6.19 -35.62 -11.58
N GLY A 13 5.41 -34.70 -11.00
CA GLY A 13 3.99 -34.90 -10.68
C GLY A 13 3.72 -35.43 -9.27
N ALA A 14 4.68 -35.32 -8.35
CA ALA A 14 4.45 -35.67 -6.96
C ALA A 14 3.33 -34.82 -6.34
N SER A 15 2.54 -35.42 -5.46
CA SER A 15 1.47 -34.70 -4.79
C SER A 15 2.04 -33.67 -3.78
N PRO A 16 1.26 -32.64 -3.40
CA PRO A 16 1.65 -31.72 -2.33
C PRO A 16 1.94 -32.44 -1.01
N GLU A 17 1.21 -33.53 -0.71
CA GLU A 17 1.39 -34.34 0.50
C GLU A 17 2.71 -35.12 0.48
N GLU A 18 3.05 -35.73 -0.66
CA GLU A 18 4.33 -36.42 -0.85
C GLU A 18 5.50 -35.43 -0.73
N SER A 19 5.37 -34.27 -1.39
CA SER A 19 6.35 -33.19 -1.33
C SER A 19 6.54 -32.67 0.09
N ALA A 20 5.45 -32.53 0.86
CA ALA A 20 5.50 -32.12 2.26
C ALA A 20 6.18 -33.16 3.15
N ALA A 21 5.87 -34.45 2.93
CA ALA A 21 6.50 -35.54 3.66
C ALA A 21 8.00 -35.63 3.37
N TRP A 22 8.44 -35.48 2.12
CA TRP A 22 9.86 -35.46 1.77
C TRP A 22 10.57 -34.23 2.32
N ALA A 23 9.98 -33.05 2.16
CA ALA A 23 10.53 -31.82 2.72
C ALA A 23 10.72 -31.95 4.25
N ALA A 24 9.70 -32.40 4.98
CA ALA A 24 9.78 -32.60 6.42
C ALA A 24 10.90 -33.57 6.83
N ARG A 25 11.10 -34.66 6.09
CA ARG A 25 12.20 -35.62 6.33
C ARG A 25 13.58 -35.04 6.05
N MET A 26 13.69 -34.10 5.11
CA MET A 26 14.98 -33.44 4.80
C MET A 26 15.31 -32.29 5.75
N LEU A 27 14.30 -31.75 6.43
CA LEU A 27 14.43 -30.67 7.41
C LEU A 27 14.70 -31.20 8.83
N ASP A 28 15.25 -32.43 8.92
CA ASP A 28 15.56 -33.12 10.17
C ASP A 28 16.50 -32.26 11.04
N GLY A 29 16.04 -31.89 12.24
CA GLY A 29 16.69 -30.89 13.11
C GLY A 29 15.88 -29.60 13.35
N ALA A 30 14.67 -29.48 12.79
CA ALA A 30 13.70 -28.49 13.24
C ALA A 30 13.30 -28.73 14.71
N GLU A 31 12.87 -27.68 15.43
CA GLU A 31 12.37 -27.81 16.80
C GLU A 31 11.28 -28.90 16.90
N GLU A 32 11.30 -29.64 18.01
CA GLU A 32 10.41 -30.79 18.23
C GLU A 32 8.93 -30.39 18.08
N GLY A 33 8.19 -31.12 17.24
CA GLY A 33 6.77 -30.84 16.96
C GLY A 33 6.49 -29.78 15.89
N CYS A 34 7.51 -29.20 15.24
CA CYS A 34 7.33 -28.21 14.16
C CYS A 34 7.07 -28.81 12.77
N LEU A 35 7.18 -30.13 12.60
CA LEU A 35 7.03 -30.82 11.31
C LEU A 35 6.35 -32.19 11.45
N ASP A 36 5.55 -32.37 12.51
CA ASP A 36 4.75 -33.59 12.70
C ASP A 36 3.66 -33.73 11.63
N GLU A 37 2.95 -34.86 11.63
CA GLU A 37 1.94 -35.14 10.62
C GLU A 37 0.84 -34.07 10.58
N ASP A 38 0.38 -33.59 11.75
CA ASP A 38 -0.64 -32.55 11.81
C ASP A 38 -0.15 -31.25 11.15
N VAL A 39 1.08 -30.84 11.44
CA VAL A 39 1.69 -29.65 10.83
C VAL A 39 1.87 -29.81 9.33
N ARG A 40 2.22 -31.01 8.83
CA ARG A 40 2.27 -31.29 7.39
C ARG A 40 0.92 -31.11 6.73
N GLN A 41 -0.13 -31.70 7.30
CA GLN A 41 -1.48 -31.57 6.78
C GLN A 41 -1.97 -30.11 6.80
N MET A 42 -1.62 -29.36 7.85
CA MET A 42 -1.87 -27.91 7.90
C MET A 42 -1.12 -27.16 6.79
N ALA A 43 0.15 -27.49 6.55
CA ALA A 43 0.96 -26.85 5.51
C ALA A 43 0.38 -27.09 4.10
N VAL A 44 -0.03 -28.32 3.79
CA VAL A 44 -0.69 -28.67 2.52
C VAL A 44 -1.97 -27.87 2.33
N ARG A 45 -2.79 -27.74 3.37
CA ARG A 45 -4.01 -26.92 3.34
C ARG A 45 -3.70 -25.44 3.11
N VAL A 46 -2.69 -24.88 3.77
CA VAL A 46 -2.26 -23.49 3.53
C VAL A 46 -1.77 -23.32 2.08
N ALA A 47 -0.95 -24.24 1.58
CA ALA A 47 -0.46 -24.21 0.20
C ALA A 47 -1.59 -24.36 -0.84
N SER A 48 -2.69 -25.03 -0.49
CA SER A 48 -3.88 -25.13 -1.33
C SER A 48 -4.80 -23.90 -1.28
N GLY A 49 -4.42 -22.84 -0.56
CA GLY A 49 -5.20 -21.61 -0.41
C GLY A 49 -6.25 -21.67 0.70
N THR A 50 -6.18 -22.65 1.60
CA THR A 50 -7.12 -22.77 2.72
C THR A 50 -6.67 -21.92 3.90
N VAL A 51 -7.60 -21.15 4.48
CA VAL A 51 -7.36 -20.50 5.78
C VAL A 51 -7.32 -21.56 6.87
N VAL A 52 -6.19 -21.68 7.55
CA VAL A 52 -6.00 -22.61 8.68
C VAL A 52 -5.98 -21.80 9.98
N HIS A 53 -6.88 -22.15 10.90
CA HIS A 53 -6.96 -21.55 12.22
C HIS A 53 -6.31 -22.46 13.27
N ALA A 54 -5.50 -21.89 14.14
CA ALA A 54 -4.73 -22.60 15.17
C ALA A 54 -5.57 -23.04 16.39
N GLY A 55 -6.87 -22.72 16.41
CA GLY A 55 -7.71 -22.87 17.60
C GLY A 55 -7.23 -21.95 18.73
N PRO A 56 -7.27 -22.37 20.01
CA PRO A 56 -6.87 -21.52 21.14
C PRO A 56 -5.36 -21.27 21.23
N THR A 57 -4.55 -21.91 20.36
CA THR A 57 -3.10 -21.64 20.31
C THR A 57 -2.81 -20.33 19.57
N THR A 58 -1.83 -19.58 20.06
CA THR A 58 -1.43 -18.31 19.46
C THR A 58 -0.86 -18.52 18.05
N VAL A 59 -0.99 -17.49 17.21
CA VAL A 59 -0.42 -17.44 15.84
C VAL A 59 1.10 -17.71 15.83
N ASP A 60 1.77 -17.41 16.95
CA ASP A 60 3.21 -17.62 17.16
C ASP A 60 3.57 -18.99 17.72
N SER A 61 2.64 -19.96 17.75
CA SER A 61 2.98 -21.33 18.15
C SER A 61 3.99 -21.96 17.19
N PRO A 62 4.92 -22.81 17.69
CA PRO A 62 5.89 -23.51 16.84
C PRO A 62 5.23 -24.33 15.72
N ARG A 63 4.06 -24.93 16.00
CA ARG A 63 3.25 -25.66 15.01
C ARG A 63 2.74 -24.78 13.86
N MET A 64 2.14 -23.63 14.18
CA MET A 64 1.69 -22.69 13.14
C MET A 64 2.86 -22.12 12.35
N ARG A 65 4.02 -21.93 13.00
CA ARG A 65 5.26 -21.53 12.31
C ARG A 65 5.76 -22.60 11.37
N GLY A 66 5.80 -23.85 11.82
CA GLY A 66 6.13 -24.99 10.98
C GLY A 66 5.21 -25.07 9.76
N ALA A 67 3.90 -24.96 9.97
CA ALA A 67 2.90 -25.07 8.90
C ALA A 67 3.08 -23.99 7.81
N ARG A 68 3.25 -22.73 8.21
CA ARG A 68 3.41 -21.62 7.24
C ARG A 68 4.75 -21.67 6.50
N LEU A 69 5.84 -22.06 7.18
CA LEU A 69 7.14 -22.18 6.54
C LEU A 69 7.15 -23.38 5.58
N LEU A 70 6.65 -24.53 6.01
CA LEU A 70 6.52 -25.69 5.12
C LEU A 70 5.62 -25.38 3.92
N ALA A 71 4.51 -24.65 4.11
CA ALA A 71 3.66 -24.20 3.01
C ALA A 71 4.41 -23.26 2.04
N ALA A 72 5.18 -22.30 2.55
CA ALA A 72 5.99 -21.40 1.73
C ALA A 72 7.04 -22.17 0.92
N LEU A 73 7.67 -23.19 1.50
CA LEU A 73 8.60 -24.07 0.79
C LEU A 73 7.91 -24.85 -0.33
N LEU A 74 6.74 -25.44 -0.07
CA LEU A 74 5.97 -26.17 -1.08
C LEU A 74 5.60 -25.28 -2.27
N LEU A 75 5.16 -24.05 -1.98
CA LEU A 75 4.82 -23.06 -2.99
C LEU A 75 6.05 -22.54 -3.76
N ALA A 76 7.25 -22.64 -3.19
CA ALA A 76 8.50 -22.21 -3.82
C ALA A 76 9.14 -23.29 -4.72
N LEU A 77 8.66 -24.55 -4.66
CA LEU A 77 9.19 -25.66 -5.47
C LEU A 77 9.17 -25.41 -7.00
N PRO A 78 8.21 -24.66 -7.59
CA PRO A 78 8.27 -24.30 -9.01
C PRO A 78 9.45 -23.38 -9.39
N GLY A 79 10.09 -22.72 -8.42
CA GLY A 79 11.21 -21.79 -8.66
C GLY A 79 10.79 -20.37 -9.04
N GLU A 80 9.52 -20.02 -8.85
CA GLU A 80 8.97 -18.68 -9.17
C GLU A 80 8.99 -17.71 -7.97
N GLY A 81 9.49 -18.14 -6.82
CA GLY A 81 9.52 -17.35 -5.59
C GLY A 81 8.17 -17.28 -4.86
N VAL A 82 8.20 -17.05 -3.55
CA VAL A 82 7.00 -16.92 -2.71
C VAL A 82 7.11 -15.75 -1.75
N HIS A 83 6.01 -15.01 -1.58
CA HIS A 83 5.93 -13.95 -0.58
C HIS A 83 5.31 -14.46 0.73
N LEU A 84 5.97 -14.22 1.86
CA LEU A 84 5.42 -14.47 3.19
C LEU A 84 5.13 -13.13 3.88
N LEU A 85 3.86 -12.83 4.08
CA LEU A 85 3.41 -11.56 4.64
C LEU A 85 3.25 -11.68 6.16
N THR A 86 3.81 -10.72 6.89
CA THR A 86 3.68 -10.60 8.33
C THR A 86 3.04 -9.25 8.73
N PRO A 87 2.49 -9.14 9.95
CA PRO A 87 1.88 -7.88 10.39
C PRO A 87 2.91 -6.78 10.69
N THR A 88 4.15 -7.13 11.08
CA THR A 88 5.19 -6.18 11.49
C THR A 88 6.57 -6.61 10.99
N GLU A 89 7.51 -5.67 10.87
CA GLU A 89 8.90 -5.97 10.49
C GLU A 89 9.59 -6.83 11.55
N ALA A 90 9.28 -6.64 12.84
CA ALA A 90 9.80 -7.49 13.91
C ALA A 90 9.36 -8.95 13.74
N SER A 91 8.09 -9.17 13.36
CA SER A 91 7.58 -10.49 12.99
C SER A 91 8.26 -11.01 11.73
N ALA A 92 8.47 -10.18 10.69
CA ALA A 92 9.17 -10.58 9.47
C ALA A 92 10.58 -11.09 9.77
N GLU A 93 11.32 -10.39 10.62
CA GLU A 93 12.67 -10.78 11.05
C GLU A 93 12.67 -12.05 11.91
N ALA A 94 11.69 -12.22 12.79
CA ALA A 94 11.55 -13.44 13.57
C ALA A 94 11.27 -14.66 12.67
N GLU A 95 10.37 -14.51 11.70
CA GLU A 95 10.08 -15.53 10.70
C GLU A 95 11.28 -15.85 9.83
N ALA A 96 12.03 -14.84 9.41
CA ALA A 96 13.22 -15.03 8.59
C ALA A 96 14.33 -15.76 9.34
N ARG A 97 14.53 -15.48 10.63
CA ARG A 97 15.48 -16.23 11.47
C ARG A 97 15.11 -17.70 11.53
N ALA A 98 13.84 -18.01 11.79
CA ALA A 98 13.36 -19.39 11.84
C ALA A 98 13.44 -20.08 10.47
N ALA A 99 13.03 -19.40 9.40
CA ALA A 99 13.10 -19.90 8.02
C ALA A 99 14.54 -20.22 7.61
N ARG A 100 15.49 -19.32 7.87
CA ARG A 100 16.91 -19.54 7.57
C ARG A 100 17.49 -20.73 8.33
N GLN A 101 17.12 -20.90 9.60
CA GLN A 101 17.53 -22.07 10.38
C GLN A 101 16.92 -23.35 9.80
N LEU A 102 15.62 -23.33 9.51
CA LEU A 102 14.88 -24.46 9.00
C LEU A 102 15.41 -24.91 7.64
N TYR A 103 15.54 -24.00 6.68
CA TYR A 103 15.87 -24.35 5.30
C TYR A 103 17.37 -24.50 5.01
N ARG A 104 18.25 -24.20 5.97
CA ARG A 104 19.70 -24.34 5.81
C ARG A 104 20.14 -25.67 5.19
N PRO A 105 19.56 -26.84 5.55
CA PRO A 105 19.94 -28.12 4.95
C PRO A 105 19.59 -28.25 3.46
N LEU A 106 18.55 -27.53 3.02
CA LEU A 106 18.05 -27.57 1.64
C LEU A 106 18.71 -26.51 0.73
N GLY A 107 19.33 -25.49 1.32
CA GLY A 107 19.94 -24.37 0.58
C GLY A 107 18.93 -23.34 0.07
N VAL A 108 17.71 -23.32 0.60
CA VAL A 108 16.70 -22.30 0.24
C VAL A 108 17.14 -20.93 0.74
N THR A 109 17.04 -19.94 -0.13
CA THR A 109 17.39 -18.55 0.15
C THR A 109 16.19 -17.78 0.71
N VAL A 110 16.44 -16.92 1.71
CA VAL A 110 15.40 -16.15 2.40
C VAL A 110 15.74 -14.67 2.47
N GLY A 111 14.99 -13.87 1.72
CA GLY A 111 15.05 -12.41 1.71
C GLY A 111 14.09 -11.81 2.75
N VAL A 112 14.45 -10.63 3.28
CA VAL A 112 13.59 -9.87 4.20
C VAL A 112 13.47 -8.44 3.71
N LEU A 113 12.24 -7.96 3.60
CA LEU A 113 11.94 -6.57 3.27
C LEU A 113 11.80 -5.74 4.54
N ARG A 114 12.46 -4.59 4.54
CA ARG A 114 12.39 -3.53 5.55
C ARG A 114 12.08 -2.21 4.87
N THR A 115 11.43 -1.30 5.57
CA THR A 115 10.97 -0.01 5.01
C THR A 115 12.13 0.82 4.47
N ASP A 116 13.30 0.79 5.13
CA ASP A 116 14.48 1.61 4.87
C ASP A 116 15.44 1.05 3.80
N MET A 117 15.09 -0.07 3.15
CA MET A 117 15.96 -0.69 2.14
C MET A 117 16.05 0.11 0.86
N SER A 118 17.28 0.22 0.36
CA SER A 118 17.57 0.76 -0.97
C SER A 118 17.04 -0.16 -2.08
N PRO A 119 16.83 0.37 -3.31
CA PRO A 119 16.37 -0.45 -4.44
C PRO A 119 17.24 -1.68 -4.76
N PRO A 120 18.59 -1.61 -4.71
CA PRO A 120 19.44 -2.80 -4.88
C PRO A 120 19.23 -3.86 -3.79
N GLU A 121 19.10 -3.46 -2.53
CA GLU A 121 18.85 -4.39 -1.42
C GLU A 121 17.48 -5.06 -1.55
N ARG A 122 16.45 -4.30 -1.98
CA ARG A 122 15.12 -4.86 -2.25
C ARG A 122 15.18 -5.90 -3.35
N ARG A 123 15.85 -5.61 -4.47
CA ARG A 123 16.05 -6.57 -5.57
C ARG A 123 16.73 -7.84 -5.10
N ALA A 124 17.75 -7.72 -4.25
CA ALA A 124 18.43 -8.89 -3.68
C ALA A 124 17.50 -9.72 -2.77
N ALA A 125 16.62 -9.09 -2.00
CA ALA A 125 15.63 -9.79 -1.20
C ALA A 125 14.59 -10.52 -2.07
N TYR A 126 14.06 -9.85 -3.11
CA TYR A 126 13.10 -10.46 -4.05
C TYR A 126 13.71 -11.55 -4.94
N ALA A 127 15.03 -11.59 -5.10
CA ALA A 127 15.73 -12.65 -5.82
C ALA A 127 15.87 -13.96 -5.02
N CYS A 128 15.47 -13.96 -3.74
CA CYS A 128 15.46 -15.17 -2.91
C CYS A 128 14.22 -16.03 -3.20
N ASP A 129 14.34 -17.34 -2.97
CA ASP A 129 13.23 -18.32 -3.14
C ASP A 129 12.01 -17.94 -2.29
N ILE A 130 12.25 -17.41 -1.09
CA ILE A 130 11.20 -16.91 -0.19
C ILE A 130 11.54 -15.49 0.23
N THR A 131 10.62 -14.57 0.02
CA THR A 131 10.73 -13.18 0.47
C THR A 131 9.75 -12.93 1.59
N ILE A 132 10.22 -12.47 2.75
CA ILE A 132 9.41 -12.18 3.93
C ILE A 132 9.31 -10.68 4.13
N GLY A 133 8.11 -10.16 4.41
CA GLY A 133 7.93 -8.73 4.62
C GLY A 133 6.55 -8.37 5.13
N THR A 134 6.35 -7.09 5.40
CA THR A 134 5.03 -6.58 5.78
C THR A 134 4.17 -6.31 4.54
N TYR A 135 2.85 -6.30 4.73
CA TYR A 135 1.92 -5.88 3.69
C TYR A 135 2.22 -4.45 3.18
N THR A 136 2.72 -3.57 4.05
CA THR A 136 3.13 -2.22 3.68
C THR A 136 4.35 -2.21 2.76
N CYS A 137 5.37 -3.04 3.03
CA CYS A 137 6.55 -3.15 2.16
C CYS A 137 6.17 -3.65 0.77
N PHE A 138 5.48 -4.80 0.70
CA PHE A 138 5.05 -5.37 -0.58
C PHE A 138 4.11 -4.43 -1.35
N GLY A 139 3.16 -3.79 -0.65
CA GLY A 139 2.23 -2.86 -1.26
C GLY A 139 2.90 -1.58 -1.76
N THR A 140 3.86 -1.05 -1.01
CA THR A 140 4.63 0.16 -1.39
C THR A 140 5.52 -0.13 -2.60
N ASP A 141 6.20 -1.27 -2.62
CA ASP A 141 7.00 -1.70 -3.78
C ASP A 141 6.13 -1.85 -5.04
N ARG A 142 4.95 -2.48 -4.89
CA ARG A 142 3.99 -2.63 -6.00
C ARG A 142 3.48 -1.30 -6.56
N LEU A 143 3.43 -0.26 -5.73
CA LEU A 143 3.09 1.10 -6.14
C LEU A 143 4.27 1.85 -6.77
N HIS A 144 5.51 1.53 -6.36
CA HIS A 144 6.73 2.15 -6.88
C HIS A 144 7.13 1.60 -8.25
N ASP A 145 7.02 0.29 -8.49
CA ASP A 145 7.49 -0.33 -9.74
C ASP A 145 6.92 0.30 -11.03
N PRO A 146 5.62 0.69 -11.11
CA PRO A 146 5.10 1.37 -12.29
C PRO A 146 5.64 2.79 -12.49
N GLN A 147 6.29 3.39 -11.48
CA GLN A 147 6.91 4.71 -11.56
C GLN A 147 8.37 4.66 -12.02
N ALA A 148 8.96 3.47 -12.11
CA ALA A 148 10.31 3.27 -12.62
C ALA A 148 10.39 3.69 -14.11
N LEU A 149 11.48 4.39 -14.47
CA LEU A 149 11.72 4.82 -15.85
C LEU A 149 12.17 3.64 -16.73
N ASP A 150 12.93 2.72 -16.15
CA ASP A 150 13.37 1.48 -16.79
C ASP A 150 12.77 0.26 -16.07
N ILE A 151 12.55 -0.83 -16.81
CA ILE A 151 12.17 -2.13 -16.27
C ILE A 151 13.25 -2.65 -15.31
N ALA A 152 14.52 -2.39 -15.60
CA ALA A 152 15.65 -2.81 -14.76
C ALA A 152 15.66 -2.16 -13.36
N ASP A 153 14.97 -1.03 -13.19
CA ASP A 153 14.87 -0.29 -11.93
C ASP A 153 13.72 -0.79 -11.04
N ARG A 154 12.88 -1.69 -11.54
CA ARG A 154 11.85 -2.34 -10.72
C ARG A 154 12.49 -3.21 -9.65
N THR A 155 11.93 -3.15 -8.45
CA THR A 155 12.51 -3.86 -7.30
C THR A 155 11.94 -5.25 -7.15
N ARG A 156 10.69 -5.46 -7.56
CA ARG A 156 9.94 -6.69 -7.33
C ARG A 156 10.12 -7.73 -8.44
N GLY A 157 10.25 -9.00 -8.05
CA GLY A 157 9.95 -10.14 -8.92
C GLY A 157 8.45 -10.46 -8.94
N ASP A 158 7.99 -11.20 -9.95
CA ASP A 158 6.62 -11.73 -9.95
C ASP A 158 6.59 -13.06 -9.19
N ALA A 159 6.03 -13.05 -7.97
CA ALA A 159 5.71 -14.26 -7.23
C ALA A 159 4.23 -14.64 -7.47
N PRO A 160 3.92 -15.87 -7.91
CA PRO A 160 2.55 -16.30 -8.20
C PRO A 160 1.72 -16.54 -6.93
N ALA A 161 2.39 -16.75 -5.78
CA ALA A 161 1.74 -17.16 -4.54
C ALA A 161 2.25 -16.36 -3.33
N ALA A 162 1.38 -16.26 -2.32
CA ALA A 162 1.71 -15.64 -1.05
C ALA A 162 1.11 -16.41 0.14
N VAL A 163 1.88 -16.53 1.21
CA VAL A 163 1.44 -17.05 2.51
C VAL A 163 1.25 -15.86 3.45
N ILE A 164 0.07 -15.75 4.06
CA ILE A 164 -0.26 -14.62 4.94
C ILE A 164 -0.29 -15.10 6.39
N CYS A 165 0.57 -14.52 7.22
CA CYS A 165 0.54 -14.68 8.67
C CYS A 165 -0.47 -13.71 9.27
N ASP A 166 -1.20 -14.15 10.29
CA ASP A 166 -2.17 -13.32 11.01
C ASP A 166 -3.13 -12.58 10.06
N THR A 167 -3.93 -13.35 9.34
CA THR A 167 -4.88 -12.85 8.33
C THR A 167 -5.78 -11.74 8.88
N ASP A 168 -6.12 -11.80 10.16
CA ASP A 168 -6.93 -10.79 10.83
C ASP A 168 -6.20 -9.45 10.91
N GLN A 169 -4.94 -9.43 11.32
CA GLN A 169 -4.14 -8.21 11.32
C GLN A 169 -3.84 -7.74 9.90
N VAL A 170 -3.45 -8.64 8.99
CA VAL A 170 -2.95 -8.25 7.67
C VAL A 170 -4.08 -7.85 6.71
N LEU A 171 -5.14 -8.65 6.60
CA LEU A 171 -6.23 -8.40 5.65
C LEU A 171 -7.45 -7.74 6.29
N ILE A 172 -7.88 -8.21 7.47
CA ILE A 172 -9.15 -7.73 8.04
C ILE A 172 -8.98 -6.36 8.68
N ARG A 173 -8.02 -6.15 9.59
CA ARG A 173 -7.87 -4.86 10.28
C ARG A 173 -7.40 -3.76 9.34
N ASN A 174 -6.65 -4.11 8.30
CA ASN A 174 -6.13 -3.16 7.33
C ASN A 174 -6.99 -3.04 6.05
N HIS A 175 -8.19 -3.65 5.97
CA HIS A 175 -9.01 -3.64 4.74
C HIS A 175 -9.34 -2.24 4.21
N ASN A 176 -9.47 -1.24 5.09
CA ASN A 176 -9.77 0.14 4.73
C ASN A 176 -8.51 1.01 4.57
N ASN A 177 -7.32 0.48 4.86
CA ASN A 177 -6.08 1.22 4.74
C ASN A 177 -5.67 1.29 3.27
N ARG A 178 -5.76 2.50 2.71
CA ARG A 178 -5.28 2.79 1.35
C ARG A 178 -3.79 3.13 1.42
N LEU A 179 -2.97 2.29 0.80
CA LEU A 179 -1.55 2.59 0.61
C LEU A 179 -1.40 3.65 -0.49
N CYS A 180 -0.69 4.73 -0.18
CA CYS A 180 -0.48 5.86 -1.07
C CYS A 180 1.01 6.22 -1.07
N LEU A 181 1.56 6.46 -2.26
CA LEU A 181 2.89 7.06 -2.38
C LEU A 181 2.76 8.57 -2.26
N LYS A 182 3.41 9.14 -1.25
CA LYS A 182 3.53 10.58 -1.14
C LYS A 182 4.58 11.05 -2.15
N ARG A 183 4.15 11.69 -3.22
CA ARG A 183 5.07 12.38 -4.11
C ARG A 183 5.37 13.75 -3.53
N GLU A 184 6.62 13.97 -3.14
CA GLU A 184 7.08 15.31 -2.80
C GLU A 184 7.10 16.17 -4.07
N GLY A 185 6.53 17.35 -3.96
CA GLY A 185 6.52 18.37 -4.99
C GLY A 185 6.49 19.73 -4.33
N PRO A 186 6.98 20.79 -5.00
CA PRO A 186 6.91 22.11 -4.44
C PRO A 186 5.44 22.44 -4.12
N PRO A 187 5.14 23.01 -2.95
CA PRO A 187 3.79 23.48 -2.67
C PRO A 187 3.37 24.47 -3.76
N PRO A 188 2.06 24.56 -4.08
CA PRO A 188 1.58 25.53 -5.05
C PRO A 188 2.04 26.94 -4.63
N PRO A 189 2.51 27.78 -5.58
CA PRO A 189 2.99 29.12 -5.25
C PRO A 189 1.94 29.93 -4.49
N PRO A 190 2.27 30.64 -3.39
CA PRO A 190 1.31 31.45 -2.64
C PRO A 190 0.62 32.53 -3.51
N ALA A 191 1.29 33.02 -4.54
CA ALA A 191 0.72 33.97 -5.50
C ALA A 191 -0.41 33.34 -6.33
N LEU A 192 -0.28 32.08 -6.71
CA LEU A 192 -1.32 31.33 -7.44
C LEU A 192 -2.55 31.14 -6.56
N LEU A 193 -2.35 30.72 -5.31
CA LEU A 193 -3.45 30.53 -4.36
C LEU A 193 -4.19 31.84 -4.07
N ARG A 194 -3.46 32.93 -3.82
CA ARG A 194 -4.05 34.26 -3.61
C ARG A 194 -4.71 34.83 -4.87
N GLY A 195 -4.19 34.53 -6.05
CA GLY A 195 -4.82 34.87 -7.33
C GLY A 195 -6.14 34.12 -7.51
N ALA A 196 -6.14 32.82 -7.25
CA ALA A 196 -7.33 31.98 -7.31
C ALA A 196 -8.41 32.43 -6.32
N ALA A 197 -8.04 32.76 -5.07
CA ALA A 197 -8.94 33.31 -4.06
C ALA A 197 -9.57 34.64 -4.51
N ARG A 198 -8.76 35.56 -5.04
CA ARG A 198 -9.25 36.85 -5.58
C ARG A 198 -10.20 36.68 -6.75
N HIS A 199 -9.89 35.78 -7.69
CA HIS A 199 -10.77 35.49 -8.83
C HIS A 199 -12.10 34.87 -8.36
N ALA A 200 -12.03 33.86 -7.49
CA ALA A 200 -13.21 33.19 -6.93
C ALA A 200 -14.13 34.14 -6.13
N ALA A 201 -13.59 35.18 -5.51
CA ALA A 201 -14.38 36.19 -4.79
C ALA A 201 -15.35 36.95 -5.73
N GLY A 202 -14.99 37.14 -7.00
CA GLY A 202 -15.80 37.84 -8.00
C GLY A 202 -16.79 36.96 -8.78
N MET A 203 -16.74 35.64 -8.60
CA MET A 203 -17.57 34.70 -9.36
C MET A 203 -18.99 34.58 -8.77
N VAL A 204 -19.98 34.53 -9.65
CA VAL A 204 -21.42 34.46 -9.32
C VAL A 204 -21.95 33.04 -9.52
N GLU A 205 -22.64 32.51 -8.51
CA GLU A 205 -23.28 31.19 -8.58
C GLU A 205 -24.43 31.18 -9.60
N GLY A 206 -24.59 30.08 -10.33
CA GLY A 206 -25.58 29.94 -11.41
C GLY A 206 -25.14 30.54 -12.75
N ARG A 207 -24.12 31.42 -12.75
CA ARG A 207 -23.50 31.96 -13.97
C ARG A 207 -22.10 31.42 -14.19
N ASP A 208 -21.21 31.61 -13.22
CA ASP A 208 -19.77 31.32 -13.34
C ASP A 208 -19.41 29.94 -12.78
N PHE A 209 -20.19 29.44 -11.83
CA PHE A 209 -20.06 28.10 -11.26
C PHE A 209 -21.43 27.62 -10.77
N THR A 210 -21.59 26.32 -10.52
CA THR A 210 -22.79 25.74 -9.91
C THR A 210 -22.51 25.28 -8.48
N ALA A 211 -23.55 25.13 -7.65
CA ALA A 211 -23.42 24.51 -6.34
C ALA A 211 -22.66 23.19 -6.41
N ALA A 212 -21.83 22.92 -5.40
CA ALA A 212 -21.17 21.64 -5.27
C ALA A 212 -22.21 20.53 -5.03
N ALA A 213 -22.06 19.39 -5.70
CA ALA A 213 -22.77 18.18 -5.29
C ALA A 213 -22.25 17.71 -3.92
N ASP A 214 -23.02 16.86 -3.24
CA ASP A 214 -22.79 16.37 -1.85
C ASP A 214 -21.34 15.91 -1.52
N GLN A 215 -20.48 15.63 -2.51
CA GLN A 215 -19.10 15.15 -2.32
C GLN A 215 -18.07 15.70 -3.33
N GLY A 216 -18.13 16.99 -3.71
CA GLY A 216 -17.22 17.51 -4.75
C GLY A 216 -16.81 18.99 -4.64
N LEU A 217 -15.87 19.38 -5.51
CA LEU A 217 -15.59 20.79 -5.76
C LEU A 217 -16.73 21.41 -6.62
N PRO A 218 -17.09 22.69 -6.41
CA PRO A 218 -18.06 23.38 -7.24
C PRO A 218 -17.64 23.34 -8.73
N PRO A 219 -18.49 22.82 -9.64
CA PRO A 219 -18.19 22.82 -11.07
C PRO A 219 -18.15 24.25 -11.62
N ILE A 220 -17.07 24.59 -12.33
CA ILE A 220 -16.96 25.87 -13.05
C ILE A 220 -17.73 25.75 -14.37
N THR A 221 -18.60 26.72 -14.68
CA THR A 221 -19.35 26.71 -15.95
C THR A 221 -18.44 27.06 -17.14
N ALA A 222 -18.93 26.91 -18.37
CA ALA A 222 -18.19 27.38 -19.54
C ALA A 222 -17.92 28.89 -19.49
N HIS A 223 -18.88 29.67 -18.97
CA HIS A 223 -18.72 31.11 -18.78
C HIS A 223 -17.62 31.42 -17.75
N GLY A 224 -17.65 30.76 -16.59
CA GLY A 224 -16.62 30.94 -15.56
C GLY A 224 -15.23 30.52 -16.03
N ARG A 225 -15.11 29.41 -16.79
CA ARG A 225 -13.83 28.99 -17.38
C ARG A 225 -13.29 30.01 -18.36
N LYS A 226 -14.14 30.59 -19.22
CA LYS A 226 -13.72 31.66 -20.13
C LYS A 226 -13.17 32.86 -19.36
N ALA A 227 -13.91 33.35 -18.37
CA ALA A 227 -13.48 34.49 -17.54
C ALA A 227 -12.18 34.20 -16.77
N LEU A 228 -12.04 32.98 -16.25
CA LEU A 228 -10.81 32.48 -15.64
C LEU A 228 -9.64 32.53 -16.63
N HIS A 229 -9.81 31.94 -17.81
CA HIS A 229 -8.77 31.86 -18.83
C HIS A 229 -8.32 33.25 -19.28
N ASP A 230 -9.26 34.18 -19.46
CA ASP A 230 -8.98 35.57 -19.80
C ASP A 230 -8.20 36.28 -18.66
N THR A 231 -8.58 36.05 -17.40
CA THR A 231 -7.92 36.68 -16.23
C THR A 231 -6.48 36.22 -16.05
N PHE A 232 -6.22 34.92 -16.26
CA PHE A 232 -4.91 34.31 -16.02
C PHE A 232 -4.06 34.18 -17.29
N GLY A 233 -4.53 34.70 -18.43
CA GLY A 233 -3.80 34.65 -19.71
C GLY A 233 -3.56 33.23 -20.21
N VAL A 234 -4.55 32.35 -20.06
CA VAL A 234 -4.44 30.94 -20.44
C VAL A 234 -4.39 30.81 -21.97
N VAL A 235 -3.27 30.29 -22.48
CA VAL A 235 -3.08 30.04 -23.91
C VAL A 235 -3.51 28.62 -24.31
N HIS A 236 -3.33 27.65 -23.42
CA HIS A 236 -3.61 26.23 -23.69
C HIS A 236 -4.63 25.68 -22.68
N PRO A 237 -5.94 25.70 -23.02
CA PRO A 237 -7.02 25.29 -22.11
C PRO A 237 -6.90 23.86 -21.58
N THR A 238 -6.29 22.96 -22.35
CA THR A 238 -6.16 21.53 -22.03
C THR A 238 -4.83 21.17 -21.35
N SER A 239 -3.96 22.14 -21.12
CA SER A 239 -2.67 21.88 -20.46
C SER A 239 -2.86 21.55 -18.97
N LEU A 240 -1.95 20.72 -18.42
CA LEU A 240 -1.99 20.35 -17.01
C LEU A 240 -1.97 21.57 -16.08
N SER A 241 -1.21 22.62 -16.43
CA SER A 241 -1.17 23.87 -15.67
C SER A 241 -2.54 24.56 -15.60
N THR A 242 -3.28 24.59 -16.71
CA THR A 242 -4.65 25.15 -16.75
C THR A 242 -5.61 24.32 -15.91
N LEU A 243 -5.58 23.00 -16.04
CA LEU A 243 -6.44 22.10 -15.26
C LEU A 243 -6.17 22.24 -13.75
N LEU A 244 -4.89 22.39 -13.36
CA LEU A 244 -4.52 22.65 -11.97
C LEU A 244 -5.00 24.02 -11.48
N LEU A 245 -4.92 25.06 -12.32
CA LEU A 245 -5.47 26.39 -12.03
C LEU A 245 -6.98 26.34 -11.83
N GLU A 246 -7.72 25.70 -12.74
CA GLU A 246 -9.17 25.50 -12.61
C GLU A 246 -9.52 24.80 -11.29
N LYS A 247 -8.78 23.74 -10.95
CA LYS A 247 -8.91 23.05 -9.66
C LYS A 247 -8.67 24.01 -8.48
N ARG A 248 -7.63 24.85 -8.53
CA ARG A 248 -7.33 25.83 -7.45
C ARG A 248 -8.48 26.84 -7.28
N VAL A 249 -9.09 27.30 -8.37
CA VAL A 249 -10.23 28.23 -8.28
C VAL A 249 -11.47 27.54 -7.73
N ALA A 250 -11.74 26.31 -8.12
CA ALA A 250 -12.84 25.53 -7.54
C ALA A 250 -12.66 25.29 -6.03
N GLU A 251 -11.43 25.05 -5.57
CA GLU A 251 -11.11 24.98 -4.13
C GLU A 251 -11.29 26.32 -3.42
N ALA A 252 -10.94 27.43 -4.07
CA ALA A 252 -11.17 28.77 -3.52
C ALA A 252 -12.67 29.12 -3.41
N LEU A 253 -13.49 28.69 -4.38
CA LEU A 253 -14.95 28.82 -4.31
C LEU A 253 -15.52 28.05 -3.12
N LEU A 254 -15.01 26.84 -2.86
CA LEU A 254 -15.39 26.06 -1.69
C LEU A 254 -14.88 26.68 -0.38
N ALA A 255 -13.65 27.21 -0.35
CA ALA A 255 -13.12 27.93 0.80
C ALA A 255 -13.94 29.19 1.11
N ARG A 256 -14.54 29.82 0.10
CA ARG A 256 -15.43 30.98 0.24
C ARG A 256 -16.64 30.66 1.11
N SER A 257 -17.27 29.49 0.93
CA SER A 257 -18.44 29.07 1.71
C SER A 257 -18.10 28.59 3.13
N ALA A 258 -16.84 28.21 3.39
CA ALA A 258 -16.36 27.84 4.72
C ALA A 258 -16.33 29.05 5.68
N LEU A 259 -16.90 28.91 6.88
CA LEU A 259 -17.02 29.98 7.87
C LEU A 259 -16.09 29.74 9.07
N ARG A 260 -15.25 30.73 9.38
CA ARG A 260 -14.42 30.74 10.58
C ARG A 260 -15.30 30.71 11.84
N GLY A 261 -14.89 29.93 12.84
CA GLY A 261 -15.64 29.72 14.08
C GLY A 261 -16.76 28.67 13.95
N LYS A 262 -17.20 28.31 12.74
CA LYS A 262 -18.17 27.23 12.51
C LYS A 262 -17.49 25.98 11.97
N ASP A 263 -16.79 26.12 10.84
CA ASP A 263 -16.24 24.99 10.09
C ASP A 263 -14.74 24.77 10.38
N TYR A 264 -14.03 25.86 10.71
CA TYR A 264 -12.60 25.83 11.07
C TYR A 264 -12.25 26.98 12.02
N ASP A 265 -11.05 26.93 12.59
CA ASP A 265 -10.44 28.01 13.37
C ASP A 265 -8.98 28.23 12.95
N LEU A 266 -8.34 29.28 13.47
CA LEU A 266 -6.92 29.55 13.28
C LEU A 266 -6.14 29.30 14.58
N ALA A 267 -5.14 28.44 14.52
CA ALA A 267 -4.13 28.27 15.57
C ALA A 267 -2.76 28.55 14.97
N ASP A 268 -2.00 29.49 15.54
CA ASP A 268 -0.67 29.91 15.03
C ASP A 268 -0.65 30.25 13.53
N SER A 269 -1.70 30.94 13.06
CA SER A 269 -1.93 31.27 11.63
C SER A 269 -2.11 30.05 10.71
N GLN A 270 -2.36 28.86 11.27
CA GLN A 270 -2.72 27.66 10.53
C GLN A 270 -4.20 27.34 10.70
N VAL A 271 -4.83 26.90 9.60
CA VAL A 271 -6.23 26.48 9.60
C VAL A 271 -6.36 25.12 10.30
N VAL A 272 -7.07 25.10 11.42
CA VAL A 272 -7.39 23.90 12.19
C VAL A 272 -8.88 23.60 12.06
N ARG A 273 -9.21 22.36 11.70
CA ARG A 273 -10.61 21.93 11.60
C ARG A 273 -11.26 21.88 12.99
N ARG A 274 -12.46 22.44 13.12
CA ARG A 274 -13.19 22.45 14.40
C ARG A 274 -14.05 21.18 14.54
N GLY A 275 -13.58 20.16 15.26
CA GLY A 275 -14.34 18.93 15.54
C GLY A 275 -14.47 17.95 14.37
N SER A 276 -15.56 17.18 14.34
CA SER A 276 -15.91 16.22 13.27
C SER A 276 -16.61 16.86 12.07
N SER A 277 -16.82 18.18 12.07
CA SER A 277 -17.67 18.85 11.10
C SER A 277 -17.06 18.80 9.70
N ARG A 278 -17.88 18.33 8.78
CA ARG A 278 -17.77 18.58 7.36
C ARG A 278 -18.02 20.09 7.11
N LEU A 279 -17.60 20.61 5.96
CA LEU A 279 -18.05 21.93 5.51
C LEU A 279 -19.59 22.02 5.46
N PRO A 280 -20.20 23.21 5.28
CA PRO A 280 -21.66 23.38 5.27
C PRO A 280 -22.45 22.38 4.40
N ASP A 281 -21.80 21.81 3.38
CA ASP A 281 -22.37 20.84 2.42
C ASP A 281 -21.84 19.39 2.57
N GLY A 282 -21.20 19.05 3.69
CA GLY A 282 -20.76 17.67 3.91
C GLY A 282 -19.38 17.30 3.33
N ILE A 283 -18.67 18.27 2.74
CA ILE A 283 -17.39 18.02 2.07
C ILE A 283 -16.24 17.90 3.08
N PRO A 284 -15.38 16.87 2.98
CA PRO A 284 -14.22 16.72 3.86
C PRO A 284 -13.10 17.72 3.53
N PHE A 285 -12.26 18.03 4.52
CA PHE A 285 -11.02 18.79 4.34
C PHE A 285 -10.00 17.98 3.51
N VAL A 286 -10.10 18.03 2.18
CA VAL A 286 -9.24 17.29 1.24
C VAL A 286 -8.76 18.16 0.08
N GLY A 287 -7.82 17.65 -0.70
CA GLY A 287 -7.56 18.11 -2.07
C GLY A 287 -6.79 19.43 -2.24
N GLY A 288 -6.61 20.22 -1.19
CA GLY A 288 -6.03 21.57 -1.27
C GLY A 288 -6.85 22.66 -0.55
N LEU A 289 -8.01 22.28 0.00
CA LEU A 289 -8.93 23.20 0.67
C LEU A 289 -8.29 23.96 1.84
N ARG A 290 -7.40 23.33 2.61
CA ARG A 290 -6.69 24.01 3.70
C ARG A 290 -5.90 25.21 3.19
N GLN A 291 -5.10 25.01 2.14
CA GLN A 291 -4.32 26.06 1.50
C GLN A 291 -5.22 27.15 0.88
N ALA A 292 -6.40 26.78 0.38
CA ALA A 292 -7.36 27.74 -0.13
C ALA A 292 -7.99 28.60 0.98
N ILE A 293 -8.28 28.02 2.16
CA ILE A 293 -8.76 28.76 3.32
C ILE A 293 -7.66 29.65 3.90
N GLU A 294 -6.43 29.15 4.02
CA GLU A 294 -5.26 29.95 4.40
C GLU A 294 -5.13 31.19 3.48
N ALA A 295 -5.23 31.00 2.16
CA ALA A 295 -5.18 32.09 1.19
C ALA A 295 -6.38 33.04 1.21
N LYS A 296 -7.53 32.60 1.74
CA LYS A 296 -8.72 33.44 1.98
C LYS A 296 -8.54 34.33 3.20
N GLU A 297 -7.92 33.81 4.27
CA GLU A 297 -7.78 34.51 5.55
C GLU A 297 -6.57 35.46 5.61
N GLY A 298 -5.56 35.27 4.74
CA GLY A 298 -4.44 36.20 4.57
C GLY A 298 -3.07 35.56 4.66
#